data_AF-A0A963H3X3-F1
#
_entry.id   AF-A0A963H3X3-F1
#
_cell.length_a   1.000
_cell.length_b   1.000
_cell.length_c   1.000
_cell.angle_alpha   90.00
_cell.angle_beta   90.00
_cell.angle_gamma   90.00
#
_symmetry.space_group_name_H-M   'P 1'
#
loop_
_entity.id
_entity.type
_entity.pdbx_description
1 polymer ?
#
loop_
_entity_poly.entity_id
_entity_poly.type
_entity_poly.pdbx_seq_one_letter_code
_entity_poly.pdbx_strand_id
1 'polypeptide(L)'
;MIFAMPGQAGAPVQYKAKYDNFIGGKWVAPIEGQYFDVITPISGRPYTQVARSGGADVELALDAAHAAADAWGRASYTERSNVLLKIADRIEQNLERLAYAETVDNGKPIRETLNADVPLSADHFRYFAACLRSQEGGISEIDEN
;
A
#
# COMPACT_ATOMS: atom_id res chain seq x y z
N MET A 1 23.63 7.11 -6.84
CA MET A 1 23.24 7.97 -5.69
C MET A 1 23.50 7.20 -4.42
N ILE A 2 24.03 7.86 -3.39
CA ILE A 2 24.20 7.29 -2.04
C ILE A 2 23.15 7.98 -1.16
N PHE A 3 22.30 7.18 -0.52
CA PHE A 3 21.26 7.69 0.38
C PHE A 3 21.74 7.61 1.83
N ALA A 4 21.35 8.57 2.66
CA ALA A 4 21.62 8.55 4.08
C ALA A 4 20.86 7.41 4.78
N MET A 5 21.43 6.85 5.84
CA MET A 5 20.76 5.80 6.62
C MET A 5 19.50 6.34 7.33
N PRO A 6 18.50 5.48 7.62
CA PRO A 6 17.29 5.91 8.32
C PRO A 6 17.63 6.60 9.66
N GLY A 7 16.98 7.73 9.92
CA GLY A 7 17.23 8.55 11.11
C GLY A 7 18.42 9.52 11.03
N GLN A 8 19.14 9.55 9.91
CA GLN A 8 20.21 10.53 9.67
C GLN A 8 19.72 11.76 8.90
N ALA A 9 20.46 12.86 9.01
CA ALA A 9 20.21 14.07 8.23
C ALA A 9 20.33 13.76 6.72
N GLY A 10 19.36 14.24 5.93
CA GLY A 10 19.30 13.99 4.49
C GLY A 10 18.65 12.66 4.08
N ALA A 11 18.12 11.87 5.02
CA ALA A 11 17.30 10.70 4.69
C ALA A 11 15.98 11.15 4.01
N PRO A 12 15.60 10.55 2.85
CA PRO A 12 14.35 10.89 2.14
C PRO A 12 13.08 10.65 2.97
N VAL A 13 13.15 9.75 3.95
CA VAL A 13 12.04 9.47 4.88
C VAL A 13 12.51 9.73 6.31
N GLN A 14 11.73 10.54 7.02
CA GLN A 14 11.81 10.68 8.47
C GLN A 14 10.79 9.74 9.10
N TYR A 15 11.27 8.61 9.64
CA TYR A 15 10.40 7.61 10.25
C TYR A 15 9.87 8.09 11.60
N LYS A 16 8.59 7.83 11.88
CA LYS A 16 8.03 8.00 13.22
C LYS A 16 8.66 7.00 14.18
N ALA A 17 8.61 7.29 15.48
CA ALA A 17 9.03 6.32 16.51
C ALA A 17 8.20 5.04 16.45
N LYS A 18 6.89 5.16 16.16
CA LYS A 18 6.00 4.04 15.92
C LYS A 18 4.89 4.37 14.93
N TYR A 19 4.34 3.35 14.29
CA TYR A 19 3.17 3.43 13.41
C TYR A 19 2.03 2.55 13.93
N ASP A 20 0.83 3.11 13.93
CA ASP A 20 -0.41 2.44 14.27
C ASP A 20 -0.99 1.68 13.06
N ASN A 21 -2.06 0.91 13.25
CA ASN A 21 -2.81 0.33 12.14
C ASN A 21 -3.50 1.42 11.33
N PHE A 22 -3.72 1.21 10.03
CA PHE A 22 -4.57 2.08 9.22
C PHE A 22 -5.89 1.36 8.89
N ILE A 23 -6.92 1.60 9.71
CA ILE A 23 -8.22 0.90 9.65
C ILE A 23 -9.33 1.93 9.44
N GLY A 24 -10.22 1.68 8.47
CA GLY A 24 -11.37 2.55 8.20
C GLY A 24 -11.00 4.00 7.88
N GLY A 25 -9.85 4.21 7.23
CA GLY A 25 -9.36 5.54 6.88
C GLY A 25 -8.71 6.33 8.03
N LYS A 26 -8.40 5.68 9.16
CA LYS A 26 -7.83 6.30 10.36
C LYS A 26 -6.66 5.51 10.90
N TRP A 27 -5.74 6.19 11.59
CA TRP A 27 -4.70 5.55 12.39
C TRP A 27 -5.30 5.06 13.71
N VAL A 28 -5.16 3.77 14.01
CA VAL A 28 -5.75 3.09 15.17
C VAL A 28 -4.66 2.29 15.87
N ALA A 29 -4.36 2.63 17.13
CA ALA A 29 -3.42 1.86 17.93
C ALA A 29 -3.91 0.39 18.07
N PRO A 30 -3.00 -0.59 18.12
CA PRO A 30 -3.38 -1.99 18.31
C PRO A 30 -4.12 -2.16 19.64
N ILE A 31 -5.18 -2.97 19.67
CA ILE A 31 -6.06 -3.12 20.83
C ILE A 31 -5.31 -3.56 22.08
N GLU A 32 -4.37 -4.50 21.93
CA GLU A 32 -3.55 -4.98 23.05
C GLU A 32 -2.39 -4.02 23.40
N GLY A 33 -2.27 -2.90 22.68
CA GLY A 33 -1.21 -1.91 22.86
C GLY A 33 0.19 -2.39 22.47
N GLN A 34 0.30 -3.56 21.83
CA GLN A 34 1.57 -4.18 21.49
C GLN A 34 2.17 -3.63 20.21
N TYR A 35 3.48 -3.41 20.20
CA TYR A 35 4.25 -3.02 19.02
C TYR A 35 5.50 -3.91 18.94
N PHE A 36 6.09 -4.01 17.75
CA PHE A 36 7.38 -4.66 17.57
C PHE A 36 8.33 -3.80 16.75
N ASP A 37 9.62 -3.99 17.01
CA ASP A 37 10.70 -3.33 16.31
C ASP A 37 10.79 -3.81 14.86
N VAL A 38 10.84 -2.87 13.92
CA VAL A 38 11.13 -3.16 12.52
C VAL A 38 12.62 -3.00 12.29
N ILE A 39 13.28 -4.12 12.02
CA ILE A 39 14.73 -4.21 11.88
C ILE A 39 15.10 -4.12 10.41
N THR A 40 15.95 -3.15 10.05
CA THR A 40 16.47 -3.08 8.69
C THR A 40 17.59 -4.12 8.49
N PRO A 41 17.57 -4.92 7.42
CA PRO A 41 18.64 -5.87 7.10
C PRO A 41 19.95 -5.17 6.71
N ILE A 42 19.93 -3.88 6.37
CA ILE A 42 21.13 -3.11 6.00
C ILE A 42 22.10 -2.99 7.19
N SER A 43 21.57 -2.82 8.40
CA SER A 43 22.37 -2.59 9.61
C SER A 43 22.09 -3.56 10.76
N GLY A 44 21.03 -4.37 10.66
CA GLY A 44 20.57 -5.25 11.73
C GLY A 44 20.01 -4.48 12.94
N ARG A 45 19.65 -3.21 12.78
CA ARG A 45 19.13 -2.35 13.86
C ARG A 45 17.68 -1.93 13.60
N PRO A 46 16.90 -1.67 14.66
CA PRO A 46 15.56 -1.12 14.52
C PRO A 46 15.62 0.30 13.95
N TYR A 47 14.67 0.64 13.07
CA TYR A 47 14.49 2.01 12.56
C TYR A 47 13.12 2.62 12.90
N THR A 48 12.16 1.79 13.31
CA THR A 48 10.83 2.20 13.81
C THR A 48 10.17 1.04 14.55
N GLN A 49 8.98 1.26 15.09
CA GLN A 49 8.07 0.22 15.56
C GLN A 49 6.76 0.23 14.77
N VAL A 50 6.14 -0.93 14.62
CA VAL A 50 4.81 -1.04 14.01
C VAL A 50 3.87 -1.84 14.92
N ALA A 51 2.57 -1.56 14.79
CA ALA A 51 1.53 -2.24 15.55
C ALA A 51 1.66 -3.77 15.41
N ARG A 52 1.64 -4.48 16.54
CA ARG A 52 1.57 -5.94 16.59
C ARG A 52 0.12 -6.35 16.71
N SER A 53 -0.59 -6.34 15.59
CA SER A 53 -2.02 -6.59 15.54
C SER A 53 -2.37 -8.03 15.94
N GLY A 54 -3.37 -8.15 16.80
CA GLY A 54 -3.97 -9.42 17.23
C GLY A 54 -5.30 -9.71 16.53
N GLY A 55 -5.99 -10.76 16.97
CA GLY A 55 -7.29 -11.13 16.40
C GLY A 55 -8.34 -10.03 16.49
N ALA A 56 -8.38 -9.29 17.61
CA ALA A 56 -9.33 -8.20 17.78
C ALA A 56 -9.10 -7.03 16.80
N ASP A 57 -7.84 -6.74 16.45
CA ASP A 57 -7.52 -5.72 15.44
C ASP A 57 -7.96 -6.15 14.04
N VAL A 58 -7.89 -7.46 13.75
CA VAL A 58 -8.39 -8.03 12.50
C VAL A 58 -9.90 -7.87 12.40
N GLU A 59 -10.65 -8.14 13.48
CA GLU A 59 -12.10 -7.93 13.49
C GLU A 59 -12.45 -6.45 13.23
N LEU A 60 -11.74 -5.49 13.83
CA LEU A 60 -11.93 -4.07 13.52
C LEU A 60 -11.69 -3.74 12.04
N ALA A 61 -10.68 -4.34 11.43
CA ALA A 61 -10.39 -4.17 10.02
C ALA A 61 -11.48 -4.78 9.12
N LEU A 62 -12.00 -5.95 9.50
CA LEU A 62 -13.09 -6.62 8.80
C LEU A 62 -14.40 -5.83 8.90
N ASP A 63 -14.76 -5.33 10.08
CA ASP A 63 -15.94 -4.50 10.29
C ASP A 63 -15.88 -3.25 9.41
N ALA A 64 -14.74 -2.56 9.39
CA ALA A 64 -14.54 -1.40 8.53
C ALA A 64 -14.63 -1.74 7.03
N ALA A 65 -14.08 -2.89 6.61
CA ALA A 65 -14.17 -3.34 5.23
C ALA A 65 -15.61 -3.69 4.82
N HIS A 66 -16.36 -4.41 5.66
CA HIS A 66 -17.76 -4.76 5.40
C HIS A 66 -18.65 -3.53 5.35
N ALA A 67 -18.42 -2.55 6.24
CA ALA A 67 -19.15 -1.28 6.23
C ALA A 67 -18.94 -0.48 4.92
N ALA A 68 -17.77 -0.60 4.29
CA ALA A 68 -17.48 0.07 3.01
C ALA A 68 -17.89 -0.73 1.77
N ALA A 69 -18.08 -2.05 1.90
CA ALA A 69 -18.18 -2.97 0.77
C ALA A 69 -19.36 -2.68 -0.17
N ASP A 70 -20.57 -2.46 0.35
CA ASP A 70 -21.76 -2.23 -0.50
C ASP A 70 -21.63 -0.92 -1.30
N ALA A 71 -21.27 0.18 -0.63
CA ALA A 71 -21.09 1.47 -1.29
C ALA A 71 -19.96 1.43 -2.34
N TRP A 72 -18.82 0.82 -2.03
CA TRP A 72 -17.72 0.67 -2.98
C TRP A 72 -18.06 -0.27 -4.13
N GLY A 73 -18.78 -1.36 -3.86
CA GLY A 73 -19.24 -2.31 -4.89
C GLY A 73 -20.20 -1.67 -5.90
N ARG A 74 -21.04 -0.73 -5.45
CA ARG A 74 -21.95 0.05 -6.31
C ARG A 74 -21.28 1.19 -7.07
N ALA A 75 -20.08 1.61 -6.68
CA ALA A 75 -19.34 2.65 -7.40
C ALA A 75 -19.13 2.23 -8.87
N SER A 76 -19.27 3.16 -9.81
CA SER A 76 -19.16 2.87 -11.22
C SER A 76 -17.74 2.40 -11.60
N TYR A 77 -17.62 1.67 -12.71
CA TYR A 77 -16.33 1.30 -13.28
C TYR A 77 -15.42 2.52 -13.51
N THR A 78 -16.01 3.66 -13.90
CA THR A 78 -15.32 4.96 -14.02
C THR A 78 -14.71 5.41 -12.70
N GLU A 79 -15.49 5.45 -11.63
CA GLU A 79 -15.03 5.94 -10.34
C GLU A 79 -13.92 5.04 -9.78
N ARG A 80 -14.09 3.72 -9.84
CA ARG A 80 -13.07 2.77 -9.37
C ARG A 80 -11.78 2.87 -10.18
N SER A 81 -11.87 2.93 -11.52
CA SER A 81 -10.72 3.13 -12.39
C SER A 81 -9.98 4.44 -12.07
N ASN A 82 -10.70 5.55 -11.87
CA ASN A 82 -10.11 6.83 -11.50
C ASN A 82 -9.39 6.80 -10.15
N VAL A 83 -9.89 6.03 -9.16
CA VAL A 83 -9.20 5.84 -7.89
C VAL A 83 -7.89 5.09 -8.07
N LEU A 84 -7.87 4.01 -8.85
CA LEU A 84 -6.64 3.25 -9.14
C LEU A 84 -5.60 4.12 -9.89
N LEU A 85 -6.02 4.93 -10.85
CA LEU A 85 -5.15 5.89 -11.54
C LEU A 85 -4.55 6.91 -10.56
N LYS A 86 -5.36 7.46 -9.65
CA LYS A 86 -4.87 8.37 -8.61
C LYS A 86 -3.86 7.70 -7.68
N ILE A 87 -4.03 6.41 -7.37
CA ILE A 87 -3.05 5.66 -6.58
C ILE A 87 -1.72 5.56 -7.35
N ALA A 88 -1.75 5.19 -8.63
CA ALA A 88 -0.55 5.14 -9.48
C ALA A 88 0.17 6.50 -9.52
N ASP A 89 -0.57 7.59 -9.74
CA ASP A 89 -0.01 8.94 -9.76
C ASP A 89 0.64 9.32 -8.43
N ARG A 90 0.04 8.93 -7.30
CA ARG A 90 0.63 9.17 -5.98
C ARG A 90 1.89 8.35 -5.74
N ILE A 91 1.96 7.12 -6.24
CA ILE A 91 3.16 6.28 -6.17
C ILE A 91 4.30 6.97 -6.93
N GLU A 92 4.07 7.40 -8.17
CA GLU A 92 5.10 8.05 -9.00
C GLU A 92 5.54 9.40 -8.45
N GLN A 93 4.61 10.22 -7.97
CA GLN A 93 4.91 11.51 -7.31
C GLN A 93 5.80 11.33 -6.07
N ASN A 94 5.81 10.13 -5.48
CA ASN A 94 6.59 9.80 -4.29
C ASN A 94 7.64 8.70 -4.56
N LEU A 95 8.04 8.50 -5.83
CA LEU A 95 8.91 7.40 -6.27
C LEU A 95 10.15 7.23 -5.39
N GLU A 96 10.95 8.29 -5.25
CA GLU A 96 12.19 8.24 -4.47
C GLU A 96 11.93 7.91 -3.00
N ARG A 97 10.87 8.48 -2.43
CA ARG A 97 10.48 8.28 -1.04
C ARG A 97 10.06 6.83 -0.78
N LEU A 98 9.26 6.25 -1.66
CA LEU A 98 8.80 4.87 -1.57
C LEU A 98 9.94 3.88 -1.84
N ALA A 99 10.79 4.15 -2.83
CA ALA A 99 11.93 3.30 -3.15
C ALA A 99 12.95 3.27 -2.00
N TYR A 100 13.18 4.43 -1.36
CA TYR A 100 14.01 4.50 -0.15
C TYR A 100 13.41 3.69 1.01
N ALA A 101 12.10 3.80 1.24
CA ALA A 101 11.43 3.02 2.28
C ALA A 101 11.54 1.51 2.03
N GLU A 102 11.27 1.06 0.82
CA GLU A 102 11.40 -0.35 0.41
C GLU A 102 12.84 -0.86 0.56
N THR A 103 13.84 -0.07 0.17
CA THR A 103 15.25 -0.42 0.36
C THR A 103 15.62 -0.51 1.84
N VAL A 104 15.19 0.44 2.67
CA VAL A 104 15.48 0.40 4.11
C VAL A 104 14.85 -0.83 4.76
N ASP A 105 13.61 -1.13 4.42
CA ASP A 105 12.86 -2.22 5.06
C ASP A 105 13.30 -3.60 4.57
N ASN A 106 13.51 -3.76 3.26
CA ASN A 106 13.79 -5.06 2.66
C ASN A 106 15.28 -5.31 2.38
N GLY A 107 16.11 -4.26 2.31
CA GLY A 107 17.55 -4.36 2.00
C GLY A 107 17.89 -4.43 0.51
N LYS A 108 16.89 -4.29 -0.38
CA LYS A 108 17.11 -4.31 -1.83
C LYS A 108 18.02 -3.17 -2.27
N PRO A 109 18.91 -3.39 -3.26
CA PRO A 109 19.68 -2.30 -3.85
C PRO A 109 18.75 -1.20 -4.36
N ILE A 110 19.01 0.06 -3.99
CA ILE A 110 18.14 1.20 -4.33
C ILE A 110 17.87 1.37 -5.84
N ARG A 111 18.79 0.88 -6.68
CA ARG A 111 18.61 0.87 -8.14
C ARG A 111 17.41 0.00 -8.54
N GLU A 112 17.18 -1.11 -7.84
CA GLU A 112 16.06 -2.02 -8.12
C GLU A 112 14.73 -1.40 -7.70
N THR A 113 14.66 -0.85 -6.50
CA THR A 113 13.42 -0.24 -6.01
C THR A 113 13.05 1.04 -6.78
N LEU A 114 14.02 1.84 -7.21
CA LEU A 114 13.80 3.03 -8.03
C LEU A 114 13.35 2.74 -9.47
N ASN A 115 13.88 1.68 -10.08
CA ASN A 115 13.71 1.43 -11.52
C ASN A 115 12.80 0.24 -11.85
N ALA A 116 12.49 -0.61 -10.88
CA ALA A 116 11.64 -1.78 -11.06
C ALA A 116 10.49 -1.78 -10.06
N ASP A 117 10.73 -2.03 -8.76
CA ASP A 117 9.63 -2.36 -7.82
C ASP A 117 8.55 -1.28 -7.74
N VAL A 118 8.93 -0.03 -7.47
CA VAL A 118 7.98 1.08 -7.31
C VAL A 118 7.34 1.46 -8.65
N PRO A 119 8.09 1.61 -9.77
CA PRO A 119 7.48 1.83 -11.07
C PRO A 119 6.51 0.72 -11.51
N LEU A 120 6.88 -0.55 -11.30
CA LEU A 120 6.02 -1.69 -11.62
C LEU A 120 4.77 -1.71 -10.74
N SER A 121 4.86 -1.31 -9.46
CA SER A 121 3.67 -1.17 -8.62
C SER A 121 2.70 -0.13 -9.19
N ALA A 122 3.19 1.03 -9.65
CA ALA A 122 2.35 2.04 -10.29
C ALA A 122 1.73 1.50 -11.60
N ASP A 123 2.52 0.79 -12.40
CA ASP A 123 2.04 0.18 -13.65
C ASP A 123 0.92 -0.85 -13.41
N HIS A 124 1.03 -1.70 -12.38
CA HIS A 124 -0.03 -2.64 -12.01
C HIS A 124 -1.36 -1.92 -11.70
N PHE A 125 -1.32 -0.81 -10.96
CA PHE A 125 -2.52 -0.02 -10.70
C PHE A 125 -3.13 0.54 -11.99
N ARG A 126 -2.31 1.01 -12.93
CA ARG A 126 -2.78 1.47 -14.24
C ARG A 126 -3.37 0.36 -15.09
N TYR A 127 -2.72 -0.80 -15.11
CA TYR A 127 -3.20 -1.97 -15.82
C TYR A 127 -4.60 -2.37 -15.35
N PHE A 128 -4.80 -2.56 -14.04
CA PHE A 128 -6.12 -2.91 -13.51
C PHE A 128 -7.15 -1.77 -13.63
N ALA A 129 -6.71 -0.51 -13.62
CA ALA A 129 -7.58 0.61 -13.96
C ALA A 129 -8.11 0.50 -15.40
N ALA A 130 -7.30 0.07 -16.35
CA ALA A 130 -7.70 -0.18 -17.73
C ALA A 130 -8.59 -1.43 -17.85
N CYS A 131 -8.27 -2.53 -17.16
CA CYS A 131 -9.12 -3.72 -17.12
C CYS A 131 -10.55 -3.41 -16.69
N LEU A 132 -10.74 -2.55 -15.67
CA LEU A 132 -12.07 -2.11 -15.25
C LEU A 132 -12.86 -1.39 -16.35
N ARG A 133 -12.18 -0.76 -17.30
CA ARG A 133 -12.79 0.00 -18.40
C ARG A 133 -13.06 -0.86 -19.63
N SER A 134 -12.35 -1.97 -19.77
CA SER A 134 -12.47 -2.90 -20.90
C SER A 134 -13.23 -4.18 -20.56
N GLN A 135 -13.55 -4.41 -19.29
CA GLN A 135 -14.34 -5.57 -18.89
C GLN A 135 -15.76 -5.47 -19.43
N GLU A 136 -16.14 -6.48 -20.20
CA GLU A 136 -17.49 -6.66 -20.72
C GLU A 136 -18.07 -8.00 -20.26
N GLY A 137 -19.40 -8.04 -20.12
CA GLY A 137 -20.13 -9.29 -19.95
C GLY A 137 -20.49 -9.87 -21.31
N GLY A 138 -20.66 -11.20 -21.37
CA GLY A 138 -21.22 -11.87 -22.53
C GLY A 138 -22.71 -12.15 -22.35
N ILE A 139 -23.46 -12.12 -23.46
CA ILE A 139 -24.80 -12.69 -23.55
C ILE A 139 -24.73 -13.79 -24.60
N SER A 140 -25.34 -14.94 -24.34
CA SER A 140 -25.41 -16.06 -25.28
C SER A 140 -26.85 -16.53 -25.38
N GLU A 141 -27.33 -16.70 -26.61
CA GLU A 141 -28.60 -17.38 -26.88
C GLU A 141 -28.46 -18.86 -26.55
N ILE A 142 -29.43 -19.43 -25.83
CA ILE A 142 -29.40 -20.83 -25.39
C ILE A 142 -30.14 -21.72 -26.38
N ASP A 143 -31.32 -21.34 -26.86
CA ASP A 143 -31.97 -21.89 -28.06
C ASP A 143 -32.96 -20.87 -28.68
N GLU A 144 -33.59 -21.23 -29.81
CA GLU A 144 -34.54 -20.39 -30.56
C GLU A 144 -36.04 -20.55 -30.14
N ASN A 145 -36.37 -21.33 -29.10
CA ASN A 145 -37.75 -21.72 -28.77
C ASN A 145 -38.46 -20.80 -27.77
#